data_AF-A0A5B8B4X1-F1
#
_entry.id   AF-A0A5B8B4X1-F1
#
_cell.length_a   1.000
_cell.length_b   1.000
_cell.length_c   1.000
_cell.angle_alpha   90.00
_cell.angle_beta   90.00
_cell.angle_gamma   90.00
#
_symmetry.space_group_name_H-M   'P 1'
#
loop_
_entity.id
_entity.type
_entity.pdbx_description
1 polymer ?
#
loop_
_entity_poly.entity_id
_entity_poly.type
_entity_poly.pdbx_seq_one_letter_code
_entity_poly.pdbx_strand_id
1 'polypeptide(L)'
;MCCGLKTHSDAIQAACAILGVIIGATGFWFTIDQLQSASTALKAANAYTIQHDARELVAKVAPNIQKLDSGNLNAAEKRDVLIDFWQMLNFYLSVYRQARADGISPEFEAAFRADFCDWISVPTRAAAWDELRDGNKISDRHVAMREAWCAKK
;
A
#
# COMPACT_ATOMS: atom_id res chain seq x y z
N MET A 1 -44.62 -36.10 -42.98
CA MET A 1 -43.72 -34.98 -43.28
C MET A 1 -43.37 -34.22 -42.00
N CYS A 2 -42.45 -34.70 -41.15
CA CYS A 2 -42.09 -33.98 -39.89
C CYS A 2 -40.61 -34.12 -39.46
N CYS A 3 -39.70 -34.59 -40.31
CA CYS A 3 -38.28 -34.74 -39.91
C CYS A 3 -37.38 -33.56 -40.31
N GLY A 4 -37.81 -32.67 -41.21
CA GLY A 4 -36.97 -31.55 -41.69
C GLY A 4 -36.87 -30.35 -40.73
N LEU A 5 -37.89 -30.09 -39.91
CA LEU A 5 -37.92 -28.92 -39.01
C LEU A 5 -37.15 -29.11 -37.70
N LYS A 6 -37.01 -30.35 -37.22
CA LYS A 6 -36.29 -30.66 -35.97
C LYS A 6 -34.77 -30.49 -36.14
N THR A 7 -34.22 -30.96 -37.24
CA THR A 7 -32.77 -30.89 -37.53
C THR A 7 -32.26 -29.46 -37.69
N HIS A 8 -33.10 -28.53 -38.16
CA HIS A 8 -32.75 -27.11 -38.24
C HIS A 8 -32.95 -26.37 -36.92
N SER A 9 -33.96 -26.75 -36.11
CA SER A 9 -34.20 -26.17 -34.78
C SER A 9 -33.05 -26.47 -33.81
N ASP A 10 -32.54 -27.70 -33.79
CA ASP A 10 -31.43 -28.10 -32.90
C ASP A 10 -30.12 -27.42 -33.29
N ALA A 11 -29.86 -27.24 -34.60
CA ALA A 11 -28.71 -26.51 -35.11
C ALA A 11 -28.77 -25.01 -34.78
N ILE A 12 -29.96 -24.40 -34.85
CA ILE A 12 -30.17 -22.98 -34.49
C ILE A 12 -30.07 -22.78 -32.98
N GLN A 13 -30.61 -23.69 -32.16
CA GLN A 13 -30.48 -23.62 -30.70
C GLN A 13 -29.02 -23.80 -30.25
N ALA A 14 -28.27 -24.73 -30.86
CA ALA A 14 -26.85 -24.88 -30.59
C ALA A 14 -26.05 -23.64 -31.01
N ALA A 15 -26.37 -23.03 -32.16
CA ALA A 15 -25.75 -21.79 -32.60
C ALA A 15 -26.05 -20.61 -31.67
N CYS A 16 -27.29 -20.47 -31.19
CA CYS A 16 -27.67 -19.45 -30.21
C CYS A 16 -27.00 -19.67 -28.84
N ALA A 17 -26.84 -20.92 -28.39
CA ALA A 17 -26.13 -21.23 -27.16
C ALA A 17 -24.64 -20.88 -27.25
N ILE A 18 -23.99 -21.19 -28.38
CA ILE A 18 -22.58 -20.83 -28.63
C ILE A 18 -22.41 -19.31 -28.70
N LEU A 19 -23.31 -18.59 -29.38
CA LEU A 19 -23.30 -17.12 -29.42
C LEU A 19 -23.52 -16.51 -28.03
N GLY A 20 -24.41 -17.07 -27.22
CA GLY A 20 -24.64 -16.65 -25.84
C GLY A 20 -23.42 -16.84 -24.95
N VAL A 21 -22.69 -17.96 -25.10
CA VAL A 21 -21.44 -18.21 -24.38
C VAL A 21 -20.33 -17.25 -24.83
N ILE A 22 -20.23 -16.95 -26.13
CA ILE A 22 -19.25 -15.99 -26.65
C ILE A 22 -19.56 -14.58 -26.14
N ILE A 23 -20.81 -14.11 -26.21
CA ILE A 23 -21.20 -12.79 -25.70
C ILE A 23 -20.98 -12.72 -24.19
N GLY A 24 -21.32 -13.78 -23.44
CA GLY A 24 -21.07 -13.89 -22.00
C GLY A 24 -19.58 -13.84 -21.64
N ALA A 25 -18.73 -14.58 -22.36
CA ALA A 25 -17.28 -14.56 -22.16
C ALA A 25 -16.66 -13.20 -22.52
N THR A 26 -17.15 -12.55 -23.58
CA THR A 26 -16.68 -11.23 -23.99
C THR A 26 -17.10 -10.15 -22.98
N GLY A 27 -18.34 -10.20 -22.48
CA GLY A 27 -18.82 -9.31 -21.42
C GLY A 27 -18.06 -9.50 -20.09
N PHE A 28 -17.73 -10.74 -19.74
CA PHE A 28 -16.90 -11.03 -18.58
C PHE A 28 -15.46 -10.52 -18.75
N TRP A 29 -14.90 -10.59 -19.96
CA TRP A 29 -13.59 -10.01 -20.28
C TRP A 29 -13.58 -8.48 -20.13
N PHE A 30 -14.58 -7.79 -20.68
CA PHE A 30 -14.72 -6.33 -20.49
C PHE A 30 -14.89 -5.95 -19.01
N THR A 31 -15.59 -6.77 -18.23
CA THR A 31 -15.74 -6.56 -16.78
C THR A 31 -14.41 -6.74 -16.06
N ILE A 32 -13.61 -7.75 -16.43
CA ILE A 32 -12.25 -7.95 -15.90
C ILE A 32 -11.35 -6.76 -16.25
N ASP A 33 -11.36 -6.31 -17.51
CA ASP A 33 -10.57 -5.17 -17.98
C ASP A 33 -10.97 -3.86 -17.27
N GLN A 34 -12.28 -3.66 -17.04
CA GLN A 34 -12.80 -2.52 -16.28
C GLN A 34 -12.42 -2.60 -14.80
N LEU A 35 -12.42 -3.79 -14.18
CA LEU A 35 -11.96 -4.00 -12.81
C LEU A 35 -10.46 -3.76 -12.68
N GLN A 36 -9.66 -4.17 -13.67
CA GLN A 36 -8.22 -3.91 -13.72
C GLN A 36 -7.93 -2.42 -13.89
N SER A 37 -8.66 -1.74 -14.78
CA SER A 37 -8.54 -0.29 -14.98
C SER A 37 -8.97 0.50 -13.75
N ALA A 38 -10.09 0.12 -13.10
CA ALA A 38 -10.55 0.73 -11.86
C ALA A 38 -9.58 0.48 -10.70
N SER A 39 -9.06 -0.74 -10.57
CA SER A 39 -8.03 -1.09 -9.59
C SER A 39 -6.77 -0.25 -9.80
N THR A 40 -6.33 -0.06 -11.05
CA THR A 40 -5.17 0.76 -11.38
C THR A 40 -5.40 2.23 -11.04
N ALA A 41 -6.58 2.76 -11.37
CA ALA A 41 -6.96 4.13 -11.01
C ALA A 41 -7.04 4.33 -9.48
N LEU A 42 -7.58 3.35 -8.75
CA LEU A 42 -7.64 3.38 -7.28
C LEU A 42 -6.24 3.35 -6.66
N LYS A 43 -5.35 2.47 -7.15
CA LYS A 43 -3.95 2.41 -6.71
C LYS A 43 -3.22 3.73 -6.97
N ALA A 44 -3.44 4.35 -8.13
CA ALA A 44 -2.86 5.65 -8.47
C ALA A 44 -3.40 6.78 -7.58
N ALA A 45 -4.71 6.79 -7.29
CA ALA A 45 -5.32 7.76 -6.37
C ALA A 45 -4.75 7.62 -4.95
N ASN A 46 -4.66 6.38 -4.44
CA ASN A 46 -4.05 6.11 -3.13
C ASN A 46 -2.58 6.54 -3.10
N ALA A 47 -1.81 6.25 -4.14
CA ALA A 47 -0.41 6.67 -4.24
C ALA A 47 -0.27 8.20 -4.20
N TYR A 48 -1.14 8.93 -4.91
CA TYR A 48 -1.16 10.40 -4.88
C TYR A 48 -1.47 10.95 -3.48
N THR A 49 -2.52 10.42 -2.82
CA THR A 49 -2.87 10.82 -1.45
C THR A 49 -1.73 10.54 -0.48
N ILE A 50 -1.11 9.36 -0.55
CA ILE A 50 0.04 9.01 0.30
C ILE A 50 1.21 9.98 0.05
N GLN A 51 1.52 10.34 -1.19
CA GLN A 51 2.58 11.30 -1.51
C GLN A 51 2.26 12.72 -1.04
N HIS A 52 0.99 13.11 -1.07
CA HIS A 52 0.55 14.39 -0.54
C HIS A 52 0.72 14.43 0.99
N ASP A 53 0.17 13.44 1.68
CA ASP A 53 0.25 13.31 3.14
C ASP A 53 1.70 13.18 3.62
N ALA A 54 2.54 12.46 2.87
CA ALA A 54 3.98 12.38 3.14
C ALA A 54 4.64 13.77 3.15
N ARG A 55 4.33 14.61 2.14
CA ARG A 55 4.92 15.95 2.03
C ARG A 55 4.46 16.85 3.18
N GLU A 56 3.18 16.83 3.52
CA GLU A 56 2.65 17.59 4.65
C GLU A 56 3.25 17.15 5.98
N LEU A 57 3.33 15.83 6.19
CA LEU A 57 3.89 15.26 7.40
C LEU A 57 5.39 15.59 7.52
N VAL A 58 6.17 15.39 6.45
CA VAL A 58 7.60 15.73 6.43
C VAL A 58 7.79 17.22 6.68
N ALA A 59 7.03 18.10 6.04
CA ALA A 59 7.15 19.55 6.28
C ALA A 59 6.89 19.92 7.75
N LYS A 60 5.96 19.22 8.41
CA LYS A 60 5.64 19.43 9.82
C LYS A 60 6.73 18.89 10.76
N VAL A 61 7.22 17.68 10.53
CA VAL A 61 8.10 16.95 11.47
C VAL A 61 9.59 17.14 11.20
N ALA A 62 9.99 17.52 9.98
CA ALA A 62 11.39 17.62 9.56
C ALA A 62 12.26 18.44 10.51
N PRO A 63 11.83 19.60 11.06
CA PRO A 63 12.64 20.35 12.01
C PRO A 63 13.00 19.54 13.26
N ASN A 64 12.06 18.74 13.76
CA ASN A 64 12.26 17.91 14.94
C ASN A 64 13.08 16.65 14.64
N ILE A 65 12.91 16.06 13.44
CA ILE A 65 13.78 14.96 12.98
C ILE A 65 15.22 15.44 12.79
N GLN A 66 15.45 16.65 12.26
CA GLN A 66 16.79 17.22 12.16
C GLN A 66 17.42 17.46 13.53
N LYS A 67 16.64 17.93 14.52
CA LYS A 67 17.11 18.04 15.91
C LYS A 67 17.48 16.68 16.49
N LEU A 68 16.67 15.64 16.23
CA LEU A 68 16.97 14.27 16.64
C LEU A 68 18.32 13.81 16.08
N ASP A 69 18.54 14.03 14.79
CA ASP A 69 19.76 13.62 14.11
C ASP A 69 20.99 14.40 14.58
N SER A 70 20.80 15.65 15.05
CA SER A 70 21.88 16.45 15.62
C SER A 70 22.34 15.98 17.01
N GLY A 71 21.54 15.17 17.70
CA GLY A 71 21.80 14.72 19.07
C GLY A 71 21.67 15.81 20.16
N ASN A 72 21.44 17.07 19.77
CA ASN A 72 21.36 18.21 20.69
C ASN A 72 19.93 18.47 21.16
N LEU A 73 19.30 17.48 21.79
CA LEU A 73 17.95 17.60 22.33
C LEU A 73 17.98 17.93 23.82
N ASN A 74 17.34 19.02 24.22
CA ASN A 74 17.05 19.24 25.64
C ASN A 74 15.89 18.33 26.09
N ALA A 75 15.75 18.13 27.41
CA ALA A 75 14.76 17.22 27.96
C ALA A 75 13.29 17.61 27.64
N ALA A 76 13.02 18.92 27.47
CA ALA A 76 11.69 19.42 27.13
C ALA A 76 11.32 19.13 25.66
N GLU A 77 12.28 19.27 24.74
CA GLU A 77 12.11 19.01 23.32
C GLU A 77 12.05 17.52 22.99
N LYS A 78 12.72 16.69 23.79
CA LYS A 78 12.82 15.24 23.56
C LYS A 78 11.43 14.60 23.38
N ARG A 79 10.47 14.96 24.22
CA ARG A 79 9.10 14.42 24.13
C ARG A 79 8.44 14.76 22.79
N ASP A 80 8.52 16.02 22.38
CA ASP A 80 7.84 16.50 21.19
C ASP A 80 8.50 15.91 19.92
N VAL A 81 9.82 15.76 19.93
CA VAL A 81 10.56 15.06 18.87
C VAL A 81 10.20 13.58 18.78
N LEU A 82 10.06 12.88 19.91
CA LEU A 82 9.63 11.49 19.91
C LEU A 82 8.18 11.31 19.44
N ILE A 83 7.30 12.28 19.71
CA ILE A 83 5.92 12.29 19.17
C ILE A 83 5.95 12.41 17.65
N ASP A 84 6.73 13.33 17.10
CA ASP A 84 6.85 13.53 15.66
C ASP A 84 7.53 12.36 14.96
N PHE A 85 8.55 11.78 15.58
CA PHE A 85 9.17 10.53 15.13
C PHE A 85 8.15 9.38 15.10
N TRP A 86 7.33 9.24 16.15
CA TRP A 86 6.25 8.27 16.20
C TRP A 86 5.17 8.51 15.14
N GLN A 87 4.86 9.76 14.81
CA GLN A 87 3.93 10.09 13.70
C GLN A 87 4.48 9.60 12.35
N MET A 88 5.77 9.80 12.08
CA MET A 88 6.43 9.24 10.89
C MET A 88 6.34 7.72 10.83
N LEU A 89 6.57 7.03 11.96
CA LEU A 89 6.44 5.58 12.03
C LEU A 89 5.01 5.09 11.73
N ASN A 90 4.00 5.78 12.25
CA ASN A 90 2.61 5.45 11.95
C ASN A 90 2.26 5.68 10.48
N PHE A 91 2.83 6.71 9.85
CA PHE A 91 2.66 6.94 8.43
C PHE A 91 3.20 5.78 7.61
N TYR A 92 4.46 5.36 7.84
CA TYR A 92 5.01 4.16 7.18
C TYR A 92 4.18 2.90 7.44
N LEU A 93 3.68 2.73 8.66
CA LEU A 93 2.79 1.61 8.99
C LEU A 93 1.46 1.65 8.21
N SER A 94 0.93 2.84 7.94
CA SER A 94 -0.24 3.01 7.08
C SER A 94 0.08 2.58 5.64
N VAL A 95 1.21 3.02 5.09
CA VAL A 95 1.66 2.62 3.74
C VAL A 95 1.86 1.10 3.66
N TYR A 96 2.48 0.49 4.66
CA TYR A 96 2.63 -0.97 4.73
C TYR A 96 1.28 -1.69 4.69
N ARG A 97 0.29 -1.22 5.45
CA ARG A 97 -1.06 -1.83 5.44
C ARG A 97 -1.74 -1.70 4.09
N GLN A 98 -1.59 -0.54 3.43
CA GLN A 98 -2.11 -0.35 2.07
C GLN A 98 -1.44 -1.33 1.09
N ALA A 99 -0.13 -1.54 1.20
CA ALA A 99 0.58 -2.53 0.39
C ALA A 99 0.03 -3.94 0.60
N ARG A 100 -0.13 -4.36 1.86
CA ARG A 100 -0.66 -5.69 2.23
C ARG A 100 -2.11 -5.91 1.78
N ALA A 101 -2.87 -4.83 1.57
CA ALA A 101 -4.24 -4.86 1.08
C ALA A 101 -4.33 -4.72 -0.45
N ASP A 102 -3.21 -4.76 -1.18
CA ASP A 102 -3.14 -4.48 -2.62
C ASP A 102 -3.72 -3.08 -2.97
N GLY A 103 -3.61 -2.13 -2.05
CA GLY A 103 -4.12 -0.76 -2.19
C GLY A 103 -3.16 0.18 -2.93
N ILE A 104 -1.91 -0.22 -3.15
CA ILE A 104 -0.88 0.51 -3.89
C ILE A 104 -0.13 -0.43 -4.85
N SER A 105 0.61 0.13 -5.82
CA SER A 105 1.41 -0.70 -6.73
C SER A 105 2.65 -1.27 -6.05
N PRO A 106 3.18 -2.42 -6.51
CA PRO A 106 4.42 -2.99 -5.97
C PRO A 106 5.63 -2.06 -6.10
N GLU A 107 5.71 -1.27 -7.17
CA GLU A 107 6.79 -0.29 -7.38
C GLU A 107 6.72 0.83 -6.34
N PHE A 108 5.50 1.28 -6.01
CA PHE A 108 5.26 2.29 -5.00
C PHE A 108 5.60 1.76 -3.60
N GLU A 109 5.20 0.52 -3.28
CA GLU A 109 5.63 -0.13 -2.04
C GLU A 109 7.16 -0.22 -1.96
N ALA A 110 7.83 -0.65 -3.02
CA ALA A 110 9.27 -0.83 -3.04
C ALA A 110 10.03 0.48 -2.74
N ALA A 111 9.55 1.60 -3.27
CA ALA A 111 10.11 2.92 -2.99
C ALA A 111 9.99 3.31 -1.50
N PHE A 112 8.79 3.17 -0.90
CA PHE A 112 8.57 3.48 0.51
C PHE A 112 9.28 2.51 1.46
N ARG A 113 9.39 1.24 1.06
CA ARG A 113 10.19 0.24 1.78
C ARG A 113 11.66 0.64 1.85
N ALA A 114 12.25 1.04 0.71
CA ALA A 114 13.63 1.47 0.66
C ALA A 114 13.85 2.73 1.52
N ASP A 115 12.99 3.75 1.34
CA ASP A 115 13.03 4.99 2.11
C ASP A 115 12.93 4.74 3.62
N PHE A 116 11.98 3.90 4.07
CA PHE A 116 11.85 3.54 5.48
C PHE A 116 13.12 2.86 6.03
N CYS A 117 13.67 1.87 5.33
CA CYS A 117 14.82 1.12 5.80
C CYS A 117 16.09 1.97 5.85
N ASP A 118 16.30 2.82 4.85
CA ASP A 118 17.40 3.79 4.86
C ASP A 118 17.20 4.82 5.97
N TRP A 119 15.99 5.35 6.12
CA TRP A 119 15.65 6.35 7.13
C TRP A 119 15.83 5.82 8.56
N ILE A 120 15.38 4.60 8.88
CA ILE A 120 15.49 4.02 10.22
C ILE A 120 16.88 3.49 10.57
N SER A 121 17.75 3.31 9.56
CA SER A 121 19.13 2.83 9.75
C SER A 121 20.04 3.86 10.41
N VAL A 122 19.64 5.14 10.42
CA VAL A 122 20.41 6.21 11.07
C VAL A 122 20.48 5.97 12.59
N PRO A 123 21.67 5.99 13.22
CA PRO A 123 21.83 5.59 14.62
C PRO A 123 20.94 6.34 15.62
N THR A 124 20.76 7.65 15.45
CA THR A 124 19.88 8.49 16.29
C THR A 124 18.42 8.06 16.22
N ARG A 125 17.97 7.67 15.02
CA ARG A 125 16.60 7.21 14.76
C ARG A 125 16.39 5.77 15.22
N ALA A 126 17.40 4.91 15.07
CA ALA A 126 17.40 3.58 15.66
C ALA A 126 17.29 3.64 17.20
N ALA A 127 18.03 4.54 17.85
CA ALA A 127 17.92 4.78 19.28
C ALA A 127 16.53 5.32 19.68
N ALA A 128 15.97 6.25 18.90
CA ALA A 128 14.61 6.76 19.13
C ALA A 128 13.54 5.66 18.98
N TRP A 129 13.72 4.74 18.04
CA TRP A 129 12.87 3.55 17.91
C TRP A 129 12.92 2.69 19.17
N ASP A 130 14.11 2.38 19.67
CA ASP A 130 14.28 1.58 20.87
C ASP A 130 13.65 2.26 22.09
N GLU A 131 13.83 3.58 22.24
CA GLU A 131 13.19 4.36 23.31
C GLU A 131 11.66 4.32 23.22
N LEU A 132 11.09 4.48 22.03
CA LEU A 132 9.64 4.36 21.84
C LEU A 132 9.13 2.93 22.08
N ARG A 133 9.94 1.91 21.78
CA ARG A 133 9.60 0.51 22.06
C ARG A 133 9.57 0.26 23.55
N ASP A 134 10.59 0.68 24.27
CA ASP A 134 10.69 0.52 25.72
C ASP A 134 9.59 1.33 26.43
N GLY A 135 9.16 2.44 25.83
CA GLY A 135 8.00 3.24 26.24
C GLY A 135 6.62 2.72 25.79
N ASN A 136 6.53 1.50 25.24
CA ASN A 136 5.29 0.87 24.75
C ASN A 136 4.52 1.69 23.69
N LYS A 137 5.19 2.54 22.91
CA LYS A 137 4.60 3.28 21.77
C LYS A 137 4.69 2.53 20.45
N ILE A 138 5.66 1.63 20.34
CA ILE A 138 5.85 0.73 19.20
C ILE A 138 5.06 -0.55 19.46
N SER A 139 4.07 -0.81 18.62
CA SER A 139 3.30 -2.07 18.66
C SER A 139 3.95 -3.16 17.83
N ASP A 140 3.53 -4.42 18.03
CA ASP A 140 3.97 -5.58 17.25
C ASP A 140 3.82 -5.38 15.74
N ARG A 141 2.85 -4.57 15.32
CA ARG A 141 2.64 -4.25 13.90
C ARG A 141 3.78 -3.41 13.31
N HIS A 142 4.37 -2.53 14.10
CA HIS A 142 5.54 -1.76 13.68
C HIS A 142 6.76 -2.68 13.57
N VAL A 143 6.94 -3.57 14.55
CA VAL A 143 8.01 -4.56 14.54
C VAL A 143 7.89 -5.45 13.31
N ALA A 144 6.71 -6.03 13.06
CA ALA A 144 6.44 -6.85 11.89
C ALA A 144 6.65 -6.10 10.56
N MET A 145 6.29 -4.82 10.48
CA MET A 145 6.59 -3.99 9.31
C MET A 145 8.10 -3.87 9.12
N ARG A 146 8.85 -3.50 10.17
CA ARG A 146 10.31 -3.34 10.10
C ARG A 146 11.00 -4.65 9.73
N GLU A 147 10.55 -5.78 10.25
CA GLU A 147 11.06 -7.09 9.88
C GLU A 147 10.73 -7.42 8.43
N ALA A 148 9.48 -7.27 7.98
CA ALA A 148 9.09 -7.56 6.61
C ALA A 148 9.82 -6.68 5.58
N TRP A 149 10.00 -5.39 5.89
CA TRP A 149 10.62 -4.44 4.99
C TRP A 149 12.14 -4.45 5.06
N CYS A 150 12.74 -4.61 6.24
CA CYS A 150 14.18 -4.44 6.42
C CYS A 150 14.92 -5.73 6.80
N ALA A 151 14.25 -6.90 6.86
CA ALA A 151 14.97 -8.17 6.94
C ALA A 151 15.96 -8.26 5.77
N LYS A 152 17.22 -8.51 6.13
CA LYS A 152 18.43 -8.43 5.31
C LYS A 152 18.23 -8.98 3.89
N LYS A 153 18.71 -8.23 2.89
CA LYS A 153 19.09 -8.78 1.58
C LYS A 153 20.18 -9.84 1.75
#